data_AF-A0A7I9XFV2-F1
#
_entry.id   AF-A0A7I9XFV2-F1
#
_cell.length_a   1.000
_cell.length_b   1.000
_cell.length_c   1.000
_cell.angle_alpha   90.00
_cell.angle_beta   90.00
_cell.angle_gamma   90.00
#
_symmetry.space_group_name_H-M   'P 1'
#
loop_
_entity.id
_entity.type
_entity.pdbx_description
1 polymer ?
#
loop_
_entity_poly.entity_id
_entity_poly.type
_entity_poly.pdbx_seq_one_letter_code
_entity_poly.pdbx_strand_id
1 'polypeptide(L)'
;MRPGREPGRIQTMWRAPIVASVNIKPLEDKILVQANEAETTTASGLVIPDTAKEKPQEGTVVAVGPGRWDEDGDKRIPLDVKEGDVVIYSKYGGTEIKYGGEEYLILSARDVLAIVGK
;
A
#
# COMPACT_ATOMS: atom_id res chain seq x y z
N MET A 1 51.28 14.70 23.54
CA MET A 1 49.87 14.67 23.99
C MET A 1 48.95 14.52 22.78
N ARG A 2 48.13 13.47 22.72
CA ARG A 2 46.92 13.42 21.87
C ARG A 2 45.71 13.34 22.80
N PRO A 3 44.68 14.16 22.56
CA PRO A 3 43.31 13.66 22.55
C PRO A 3 42.51 14.33 21.40
N GLY A 4 41.55 13.76 20.71
CA GLY A 4 40.94 12.44 20.70
C GLY A 4 40.37 12.24 19.29
N ARG A 5 40.51 11.03 18.77
CA ARG A 5 39.97 10.59 17.49
C ARG A 5 38.46 10.46 17.69
N GLU A 6 37.65 11.35 17.11
CA GLU A 6 36.20 11.13 17.05
C GLU A 6 35.95 9.83 16.26
N PRO A 7 35.37 8.79 16.87
CA PRO A 7 35.01 7.60 16.13
C PRO A 7 33.83 7.93 15.22
N GLY A 8 33.95 7.52 13.96
CA GLY A 8 32.97 7.74 12.91
C GLY A 8 31.55 7.54 13.40
N ARG A 9 30.79 8.63 13.38
CA ARG A 9 29.33 8.58 13.39
C ARG A 9 28.93 7.99 12.05
N ILE A 10 28.88 6.66 11.98
CA ILE A 10 28.12 5.98 10.94
C ILE A 10 26.70 6.54 11.04
N GLN A 11 26.36 7.40 10.09
CA GLN A 11 24.99 7.81 9.89
C GLN A 11 24.27 6.56 9.43
N THR A 12 23.71 5.83 10.40
CA THR A 12 22.79 4.73 10.15
C THR A 12 21.76 5.30 9.18
N MET A 13 21.88 4.90 7.92
CA MET A 13 20.80 5.01 6.96
C MET A 13 19.67 4.19 7.57
N TRP A 14 18.82 4.84 8.36
CA TRP A 14 17.47 4.36 8.54
C TRP A 14 16.86 4.39 7.14
N ARG A 15 16.94 3.25 6.44
CA ARG A 15 15.95 2.92 5.44
C ARG A 15 14.65 2.79 6.23
N ALA A 16 13.98 3.94 6.44
CA ALA A 16 12.55 3.93 6.63
C ALA A 16 11.98 3.04 5.50
N PRO A 17 10.97 2.19 5.78
CA PRO A 17 10.26 1.55 4.68
C PRO A 17 9.93 2.67 3.70
N ILE A 18 10.27 2.46 2.43
CA ILE A 18 9.90 3.37 1.35
C ILE A 18 8.39 3.21 1.23
N VAL A 19 7.64 3.73 2.18
CA VAL A 19 6.30 4.20 1.91
C VAL A 19 6.61 5.42 1.09
N ALA A 20 6.64 5.24 -0.25
CA ALA A 20 6.76 6.34 -1.17
C ALA A 20 5.86 7.45 -0.62
N SER A 21 6.42 8.63 -0.35
CA SER A 21 5.67 9.78 0.17
C SER A 21 4.76 10.26 -0.96
N VAL A 22 3.74 9.47 -1.25
CA VAL A 22 2.73 9.77 -2.22
C VAL A 22 1.83 10.78 -1.53
N ASN A 23 1.88 12.02 -1.99
CA ASN A 23 1.05 13.10 -1.46
C ASN A 23 -0.40 13.01 -2.00
N ILE A 24 -0.93 11.79 -2.12
CA ILE A 24 -2.31 11.51 -2.48
C ILE A 24 -3.02 11.19 -1.17
N LYS A 25 -4.03 12.00 -0.84
CA LYS A 25 -4.85 11.84 0.36
C LYS A 25 -6.21 11.28 -0.04
N PRO A 26 -6.51 10.01 0.25
CA PRO A 26 -7.84 9.46 0.04
C PRO A 26 -8.85 10.22 0.89
N LEU A 27 -10.06 10.40 0.37
CA LEU A 27 -11.17 11.04 1.08
C LEU A 27 -12.14 9.98 1.61
N GLU A 28 -12.89 10.33 2.65
CA GLU A 28 -13.88 9.45 3.29
C GLU A 28 -13.27 8.10 3.70
N ASP A 29 -13.90 6.99 3.32
CA ASP A 29 -13.49 5.62 3.55
C ASP A 29 -12.63 5.04 2.42
N LYS A 30 -12.09 5.89 1.54
CA LYS A 30 -11.22 5.44 0.46
C LYS A 30 -9.83 5.13 0.99
N ILE A 31 -9.14 4.23 0.31
CA ILE A 31 -7.76 3.88 0.55
C ILE A 31 -6.99 3.89 -0.77
N LEU A 32 -5.69 4.18 -0.67
CA LEU A 32 -4.76 4.11 -1.77
C LEU A 32 -3.90 2.87 -1.59
N VAL A 33 -3.89 2.02 -2.60
CA VAL A 33 -3.14 0.77 -2.63
C VAL A 33 -2.19 0.79 -3.81
N GLN A 34 -0.96 0.36 -3.59
CA GLN A 34 -0.03 0.04 -4.66
C GLN A 34 -0.19 -1.44 -4.98
N ALA A 35 -0.62 -1.76 -6.20
CA ALA A 35 -0.77 -3.14 -6.64
C ALA A 35 0.60 -3.84 -6.60
N ASN A 36 0.67 -5.01 -5.99
CA ASN A 36 1.90 -5.79 -5.99
C ASN A 36 2.08 -6.44 -7.37
N GLU A 37 3.33 -6.65 -7.81
CA GLU A 37 3.58 -7.34 -9.08
C GLU A 37 2.99 -8.76 -9.01
N ALA A 38 2.20 -9.14 -10.02
CA ALA A 38 1.63 -10.48 -10.11
C ALA A 38 2.76 -11.53 -10.23
N GLU A 39 2.64 -12.65 -9.51
CA GLU A 39 3.57 -13.76 -9.65
C GLU A 39 3.58 -14.26 -11.10
N THR A 40 4.67 -14.00 -11.81
CA THR A 40 4.83 -14.35 -13.22
C THR A 40 5.32 -15.79 -13.43
N THR A 41 5.73 -16.45 -12.35
CA THR A 41 6.29 -17.81 -12.36
C THR A 41 5.48 -18.71 -11.45
N THR A 42 4.82 -19.71 -12.03
CA THR A 42 4.13 -20.75 -11.25
C THR A 42 5.16 -21.64 -10.54
N ALA A 43 4.77 -22.28 -9.43
CA ALA A 43 5.64 -23.18 -8.64
C ALA A 43 6.26 -24.35 -9.45
N SER A 44 5.75 -24.62 -10.66
CA SER A 44 6.24 -25.65 -11.59
C SER A 44 7.22 -25.12 -12.64
N GLY A 45 7.58 -23.83 -12.62
CA GLY A 45 8.47 -23.20 -13.61
C GLY A 45 7.83 -22.91 -14.97
N LEU A 46 6.50 -23.00 -15.09
CA LEU A 46 5.78 -22.67 -16.32
C LEU A 46 5.55 -21.16 -16.41
N VAL A 47 6.00 -20.54 -17.52
CA VAL A 47 5.75 -19.13 -17.84
C VAL A 47 4.33 -18.98 -18.35
N ILE A 48 3.51 -18.23 -17.60
CA ILE A 48 2.14 -17.90 -18.02
C ILE A 48 2.20 -16.75 -19.04
N PRO A 49 1.65 -16.91 -20.26
CA PRO A 49 1.61 -15.82 -21.23
C PRO A 49 0.86 -14.60 -20.66
N ASP A 50 1.35 -13.39 -20.94
CA ASP A 50 0.85 -12.14 -20.36
C ASP A 50 -0.66 -11.90 -20.49
N THR A 51 -1.32 -12.55 -21.46
CA THR A 51 -2.77 -12.45 -21.70
C THR A 51 -3.64 -13.24 -20.74
N ALA A 52 -3.07 -14.18 -19.97
CA ALA A 52 -3.77 -14.99 -18.97
C ALA A 52 -3.50 -14.56 -17.52
N LYS A 53 -2.71 -13.48 -17.34
CA LYS A 53 -2.40 -12.95 -16.01
C LYS A 53 -3.62 -12.26 -15.44
N GLU A 54 -4.18 -12.87 -14.40
CA GLU A 54 -5.22 -12.24 -13.62
C GLU A 54 -4.65 -11.01 -12.89
N LYS A 55 -5.39 -9.89 -12.89
CA LYS A 55 -4.93 -8.67 -12.18
C LYS A 55 -4.63 -9.03 -10.72
N PRO A 56 -3.47 -8.62 -10.18
CA PRO A 56 -3.14 -8.90 -8.79
C PRO A 56 -4.23 -8.28 -7.90
N GLN A 57 -4.85 -9.14 -7.10
CA GLN A 57 -5.85 -8.76 -6.12
C GLN A 57 -5.22 -8.43 -4.77
N GLU A 58 -3.90 -8.48 -4.69
CA GLU A 58 -3.09 -8.14 -3.53
C GLU A 58 -2.30 -6.86 -3.79
N GLY A 59 -2.27 -5.99 -2.79
CA GLY A 59 -1.49 -4.77 -2.85
C GLY A 59 -1.17 -4.22 -1.47
N THR A 60 -0.22 -3.30 -1.42
CA THR A 60 0.23 -2.65 -0.19
C THR A 60 -0.48 -1.31 -0.02
N VAL A 61 -1.10 -1.08 1.14
CA VAL A 61 -1.75 0.20 1.46
C VAL A 61 -0.69 1.28 1.62
N VAL A 62 -0.79 2.34 0.81
CA VAL A 62 0.12 3.48 0.85
C VAL A 62 -0.47 4.65 1.65
N ALA A 63 -1.78 4.84 1.56
CA ALA A 63 -2.49 5.89 2.29
C ALA A 63 -3.91 5.46 2.63
N VAL A 64 -4.42 5.93 3.76
CA VAL A 64 -5.80 5.69 4.20
C VAL A 64 -6.57 6.99 4.34
N GLY A 65 -7.84 6.96 3.98
CA GLY A 65 -8.75 8.08 4.20
C GLY A 65 -9.06 8.26 5.69
N PRO A 66 -9.60 9.43 6.08
CA PRO A 66 -9.95 9.72 7.48
C PRO A 66 -11.13 8.89 8.02
N GLY A 67 -11.76 8.06 7.19
CA GLY A 67 -12.96 7.28 7.54
C GLY A 67 -14.25 8.00 7.15
N ARG A 68 -15.35 7.25 7.10
CA ARG A 68 -16.69 7.80 6.88
C ARG A 68 -17.17 8.52 8.15
N TRP A 69 -18.02 9.54 8.02
CA TRP A 69 -18.73 10.08 9.18
C TRP A 69 -19.75 9.07 9.71
N ASP A 70 -19.96 9.06 11.02
CA ASP A 70 -21.11 8.39 11.65
C ASP A 70 -22.44 9.05 11.22
N GLU A 71 -23.55 8.41 11.57
CA GLU A 71 -24.89 8.88 11.16
C GLU A 71 -25.23 10.25 11.77
N ASP A 72 -24.62 10.58 12.90
CA ASP A 72 -24.80 11.84 13.64
C ASP A 72 -23.84 12.96 13.16
N GLY A 73 -22.78 12.63 12.42
CA GLY A 73 -21.79 13.57 11.90
C GLY A 73 -20.76 14.05 12.93
N ASP A 74 -20.72 13.47 14.12
CA ASP A 74 -19.87 13.87 15.23
C ASP A 74 -18.50 13.18 15.20
N LYS A 75 -18.43 11.95 14.65
CA LYS A 75 -17.19 11.15 14.66
C LYS A 75 -16.93 10.49 13.31
N ARG A 76 -15.65 10.22 13.07
CA ARG A 76 -15.21 9.38 11.95
C ARG A 76 -15.21 7.92 12.39
N ILE A 77 -15.82 7.06 11.58
CA ILE A 77 -15.73 5.62 11.69
C ILE A 77 -14.31 5.22 11.26
N PRO A 78 -13.48 4.67 12.17
CA PRO A 78 -12.13 4.27 11.84
C PRO A 78 -12.14 3.16 10.79
N LEU A 79 -11.10 3.14 9.96
CA LEU A 79 -10.86 2.06 9.02
C LEU A 79 -10.07 0.94 9.70
N ASP A 80 -10.37 -0.31 9.34
CA ASP A 80 -9.64 -1.48 9.85
C ASP A 80 -8.26 -1.67 9.21
N VAL A 81 -7.96 -0.91 8.15
CA VAL A 81 -6.71 -0.95 7.39
C VAL A 81 -5.82 0.25 7.73
N LYS A 82 -4.51 0.02 7.68
CA LYS A 82 -3.47 1.04 7.96
C LYS A 82 -2.44 1.10 6.84
N GLU A 83 -1.69 2.20 6.82
CA GLU A 83 -0.55 2.36 5.92
C GLU A 83 0.50 1.27 6.17
N GLY A 84 0.92 0.60 5.11
CA GLY A 84 1.86 -0.53 5.13
C GLY A 84 1.21 -1.91 5.21
N ASP A 85 -0.10 -2.00 5.44
CA ASP A 85 -0.80 -3.29 5.43
C ASP A 85 -0.86 -3.87 4.01
N VAL A 86 -0.68 -5.18 3.89
CA VAL A 86 -0.95 -5.89 2.64
C VAL A 86 -2.40 -6.33 2.65
N VAL A 87 -3.16 -5.94 1.63
CA VAL A 87 -4.61 -6.19 1.56
C VAL A 87 -4.98 -6.96 0.31
N ILE A 88 -5.95 -7.84 0.45
CA ILE A 88 -6.66 -8.47 -0.66
C ILE A 88 -7.91 -7.65 -0.94
N TYR A 89 -8.11 -7.25 -2.19
CA TYR A 89 -9.25 -6.46 -2.63
C TYR A 89 -10.01 -7.08 -3.81
N SER A 90 -11.24 -6.62 -4.00
CA SER A 90 -12.08 -7.05 -5.14
C SER A 90 -11.48 -6.61 -6.48
N LYS A 91 -11.43 -7.54 -7.44
CA LYS A 91 -10.90 -7.32 -8.81
C LYS A 91 -11.64 -6.23 -9.60
N TYR A 92 -12.90 -5.99 -9.26
CA TYR A 92 -13.77 -5.05 -9.96
C TYR A 92 -13.97 -3.74 -9.19
N GLY A 93 -13.31 -3.59 -8.04
CA GLY A 93 -13.41 -2.42 -7.19
C GLY A 93 -12.33 -1.39 -7.49
N GLY A 94 -12.68 -0.11 -7.32
CA GLY A 94 -11.73 0.99 -7.32
C GLY A 94 -11.44 1.66 -8.67
N THR A 95 -10.46 2.55 -8.65
CA THR A 95 -10.03 3.39 -9.77
C THR A 95 -8.51 3.39 -9.85
N GLU A 96 -7.97 2.93 -10.98
CA GLU A 96 -6.53 2.96 -11.26
C GLU A 96 -6.10 4.40 -11.56
N ILE A 97 -5.06 4.85 -10.88
CA ILE A 97 -4.45 6.15 -11.08
C ILE A 97 -2.95 5.99 -11.27
N LYS A 98 -2.37 6.83 -12.13
CA LYS A 98 -0.91 6.90 -12.31
C LYS A 98 -0.41 8.18 -11.69
N TYR A 99 0.54 8.08 -10.77
CA TYR A 99 1.11 9.24 -10.10
C TYR A 99 2.61 9.02 -9.85
N GLY A 100 3.44 10.02 -10.18
CA GLY A 100 4.89 9.90 -9.99
C GLY A 100 5.57 8.80 -10.81
N GLY A 101 4.91 8.29 -11.86
CA GLY A 101 5.42 7.16 -12.66
C GLY A 101 5.06 5.78 -12.11
N GLU A 102 4.36 5.71 -10.97
CA GLU A 102 3.86 4.47 -10.37
C GLU A 102 2.35 4.34 -10.59
N GLU A 103 1.87 3.11 -10.56
CA GLU A 103 0.45 2.77 -10.65
C GLU A 103 -0.11 2.50 -9.25
N TYR A 104 -1.19 3.19 -8.92
CA TYR A 104 -1.93 2.99 -7.68
C TYR A 104 -3.39 2.70 -7.98
N LEU A 105 -4.06 2.10 -7.01
CA LEU A 105 -5.48 1.79 -7.04
C LEU A 105 -6.14 2.51 -5.85
N ILE A 106 -7.12 3.35 -6.14
CA ILE A 106 -7.99 3.93 -5.10
C ILE A 106 -9.24 3.07 -5.01
N LEU A 107 -9.52 2.48 -3.85
CA LEU A 107 -10.74 1.72 -3.60
C LEU A 107 -11.38 2.13 -2.28
N SER A 108 -12.65 1.76 -2.07
CA SER A 108 -13.27 1.90 -0.75
C SER A 108 -12.72 0.82 0.18
N ALA A 109 -12.59 1.13 1.47
CA ALA A 109 -12.28 0.12 2.49
C ALA A 109 -13.29 -1.03 2.51
N ARG A 110 -14.50 -0.86 1.95
CA ARG A 110 -15.50 -1.92 1.79
C ARG A 110 -15.15 -2.95 0.71
N ASP A 111 -14.35 -2.56 -0.26
CA ASP A 111 -13.89 -3.45 -1.34
C ASP A 111 -12.65 -4.26 -0.91
N VAL A 112 -12.12 -3.99 0.29
CA VAL A 112 -11.08 -4.80 0.92
C VAL A 112 -11.70 -6.04 1.53
N LEU A 113 -11.22 -7.20 1.09
CA LEU A 113 -11.71 -8.51 1.51
C LEU A 113 -10.95 -9.04 2.74
N ALA A 114 -9.64 -8.80 2.82
CA ALA A 114 -8.81 -9.25 3.92
C ALA A 114 -7.50 -8.44 4.05
N ILE A 115 -6.91 -8.46 5.24
CA ILE A 115 -5.52 -8.03 5.48
C ILE A 115 -4.67 -9.31 5.55
N VAL A 116 -3.62 -9.38 4.74
CA VAL A 116 -2.68 -10.50 4.71
C VAL A 116 -1.70 -10.34 5.86
N GLY A 117 -1.92 -11.14 6.92
CA GLY A 117 -0.98 -11.24 8.03
C GLY A 117 0.25 -12.07 7.64
N LYS A 118 1.43 -11.62 8.07
CA LYS A 118 2.66 -12.43 8.08
C LYS A 118 2.82 -13.15 9.41
#